data_AF-R0GUE0-F1
#
_entry.id   AF-R0GUE0-F1
#
_cell.length_a   1.000
_cell.length_b   1.000
_cell.length_c   1.000
_cell.angle_alpha   90.00
_cell.angle_beta   90.00
_cell.angle_gamma   90.00
#
_symmetry.space_group_name_H-M   'P 1'
#
loop_
_entity.id
_entity.type
_entity.pdbx_description
1 polymer ?
#
loop_
_entity_poly.entity_id
_entity_poly.type
_entity_poly.pdbx_seq_one_letter_code
_entity_poly.pdbx_strand_id
1 'polypeptide(L)'
;MNNLNHLDSDYSEYVEVDPTGRYGRYNEVLGKGSSKTVYRGFDEYEGIEVAWNQVKLYDFLQSPQELERLYCEIHLLKTLKHKSIMKFYASWVDTDNRNINFVTEMFTSGTLRQYRLKHKRVNIRAVKNWCRQILRGLNYLHTHDPPVIHRDLKCDNIFINGNQGEVKIGDLGLAACLQHSHAAHCVGTPEFMAPEVYKEEYNQLVDIYSFGMCVLEMVTFDYPYSECSHPAQIYKRVISGKKPAGLDKVKDPEVKDFIEKCLATVSLRLSARELLDDHFLYTDESESDTRSLEIYEAGTLYRHSYHIPEHYFNDQTNINSLDHPHNSNGYYSHDNESVESHGVQLQNDDEEEVVEDEDQSSGHVDISIKGKRRENGDGLFLQLRIIDKEGCVRNIYFPFDIETDTAISVAKEMVEELEMDDSDVTKIANMIDGEIASLVPNWSVFCSCESNRSSVGSIMDFNEMPCGRDGCENKHGRFEEITFEIKVNHSDEEVDFS
;
A
#
# COMPACT_ATOMS: atom_id res chain seq x y z
N MET A 1 -22.59 -50.11 34.92
CA MET A 1 -22.65 -48.80 35.59
C MET A 1 -21.26 -48.46 36.08
N ASN A 2 -20.68 -47.36 35.61
CA ASN A 2 -20.16 -46.27 36.45
C ASN A 2 -19.43 -45.26 35.55
N ASN A 3 -19.96 -44.02 35.54
CA ASN A 3 -19.26 -42.78 35.25
C ASN A 3 -18.49 -42.69 33.90
N LEU A 4 -19.25 -42.61 32.81
CA LEU A 4 -19.03 -41.46 31.92
C LEU A 4 -19.78 -40.28 32.53
N ASN A 5 -19.06 -39.25 32.96
CA ASN A 5 -19.51 -37.90 33.28
C ASN A 5 -18.27 -37.04 33.57
N HIS A 6 -18.32 -35.74 33.26
CA HIS A 6 -17.15 -34.84 33.21
C HIS A 6 -16.05 -35.30 32.24
N LEU A 7 -16.33 -35.11 30.94
CA LEU A 7 -15.38 -34.38 30.12
C LEU A 7 -15.61 -32.90 30.44
N ASP A 8 -14.63 -32.24 31.06
CA ASP A 8 -14.76 -30.82 31.41
C ASP A 8 -14.75 -29.93 30.17
N SER A 9 -15.71 -29.00 30.08
CA SER A 9 -15.87 -28.09 28.95
C SER A 9 -14.92 -26.88 29.01
N ASP A 10 -13.71 -27.09 29.52
CA ASP A 10 -12.74 -26.04 29.91
C ASP A 10 -11.41 -26.17 29.14
N TYR A 11 -11.43 -26.92 28.02
CA TYR A 11 -10.29 -27.16 27.13
C TYR A 11 -10.21 -26.20 25.93
N SER A 12 -10.82 -25.02 26.02
CA SER A 12 -10.60 -23.95 25.03
C SER A 12 -9.22 -23.33 25.25
N GLU A 13 -8.22 -23.78 24.48
CA GLU A 13 -6.91 -23.10 24.40
C GLU A 13 -7.03 -21.70 23.76
N TYR A 14 -8.14 -21.44 23.06
CA TYR A 14 -8.47 -20.15 22.49
C TYR A 14 -9.03 -19.18 23.55
N VAL A 15 -8.63 -17.92 23.44
CA VAL A 15 -9.11 -16.80 24.28
C VAL A 15 -10.25 -16.00 23.64
N GLU A 16 -10.54 -16.26 22.36
CA GLU A 16 -11.64 -15.68 21.58
C GLU A 16 -11.98 -16.66 20.44
N VAL A 17 -13.25 -16.75 20.04
CA VAL A 17 -13.72 -17.65 18.97
C VAL A 17 -14.67 -16.84 18.08
N ASP A 18 -14.68 -17.11 16.77
CA ASP A 18 -15.54 -16.38 15.83
C ASP A 18 -17.04 -16.73 15.99
N PRO A 19 -17.98 -15.88 15.49
CA PRO A 19 -19.41 -16.12 15.59
C PRO A 19 -19.93 -17.42 14.93
N THR A 20 -19.15 -18.06 14.06
CA THR A 20 -19.49 -19.35 13.45
C THR A 20 -18.93 -20.56 14.19
N GLY A 21 -18.02 -20.36 15.15
CA GLY A 21 -17.35 -21.45 15.87
C GLY A 21 -16.35 -22.24 15.02
N ARG A 22 -15.78 -21.65 13.97
CA ARG A 22 -14.79 -22.27 13.07
C ARG A 22 -13.36 -21.81 13.37
N TYR A 23 -13.19 -20.56 13.76
CA TYR A 23 -11.88 -19.97 14.01
C TYR A 23 -11.69 -19.69 15.50
N GLY A 24 -10.61 -20.23 16.07
CA GLY A 24 -10.16 -19.92 17.42
C GLY A 24 -8.93 -19.00 17.43
N ARG A 25 -8.87 -18.05 18.36
CA ARG A 25 -7.73 -17.13 18.55
C ARG A 25 -6.92 -17.48 19.78
N TYR A 26 -5.61 -17.60 19.64
CA TYR A 26 -4.69 -17.73 20.77
C TYR A 26 -4.27 -16.37 21.33
N ASN A 27 -3.67 -16.35 22.52
CA ASN A 27 -3.12 -15.13 23.12
C ASN A 27 -1.74 -14.72 22.53
N GLU A 28 -1.24 -15.46 21.54
CA GLU A 28 0.05 -15.20 20.89
C GLU A 28 -0.09 -14.08 19.85
N VAL A 29 0.59 -12.95 20.09
CA VAL A 29 0.69 -11.82 19.15
C VAL A 29 1.80 -12.09 18.16
N LEU A 30 1.45 -12.16 16.87
CA LEU A 30 2.39 -12.31 15.75
C LEU A 30 2.96 -10.96 15.29
N GLY A 31 2.22 -9.87 15.47
CA GLY A 31 2.66 -8.52 15.14
C GLY A 31 1.66 -7.44 15.56
N LYS A 32 2.12 -6.18 15.59
CA LYS A 32 1.26 -5.02 15.86
C LYS A 32 1.68 -3.85 14.97
N GLY A 33 0.77 -3.40 14.11
CA GLY A 33 0.92 -2.19 13.31
C GLY A 33 0.32 -0.96 14.02
N SER A 34 0.17 0.13 13.28
CA SER A 34 -0.57 1.33 13.72
C SER A 34 -2.04 0.99 14.03
N SER A 35 -2.69 0.29 13.09
CA SER A 35 -4.15 0.19 13.01
C SER A 35 -4.67 -1.23 13.29
N LYS A 36 -3.82 -2.26 13.30
CA LYS A 36 -4.21 -3.67 13.50
C LYS A 36 -3.20 -4.44 14.36
N THR A 37 -3.71 -5.27 15.28
CA THR A 37 -2.91 -6.26 16.03
C THR A 37 -3.18 -7.64 15.46
N VAL A 38 -2.14 -8.39 15.11
CA VAL A 38 -2.24 -9.70 14.48
C VAL A 38 -1.91 -10.77 15.51
N TYR A 39 -2.85 -11.68 15.73
CA TYR A 39 -2.74 -12.83 16.61
C TYR A 39 -2.63 -14.12 15.80
N ARG A 40 -2.10 -15.16 16.44
CA ARG A 40 -2.18 -16.53 15.94
C ARG A 40 -3.60 -17.06 16.17
N GLY A 41 -4.17 -17.71 15.16
CA GLY A 41 -5.42 -18.45 15.28
C GLY A 41 -5.36 -19.77 14.52
N PHE A 42 -6.45 -20.54 14.61
CA PHE A 42 -6.59 -21.85 13.98
C PHE A 42 -7.96 -21.97 13.30
N ASP A 43 -8.00 -22.58 12.13
CA ASP A 43 -9.23 -22.95 11.40
C ASP A 43 -9.54 -24.43 11.67
N GLU A 44 -10.55 -24.71 12.50
CA GLU A 44 -10.88 -26.08 12.92
C GLU A 44 -11.43 -26.95 11.79
N TYR A 45 -11.90 -26.36 10.68
CA TYR A 45 -12.48 -27.10 9.56
C TYR A 45 -11.41 -27.60 8.57
N GLU A 46 -10.38 -26.79 8.32
CA GLU A 46 -9.26 -27.18 7.42
C GLU A 46 -8.06 -27.74 8.21
N GLY A 47 -7.98 -27.51 9.52
CA GLY A 47 -6.88 -27.92 10.37
C GLY A 47 -5.59 -27.11 10.18
N ILE A 48 -5.71 -25.81 9.88
CA ILE A 48 -4.57 -24.94 9.52
C ILE A 48 -4.43 -23.72 10.44
N GLU A 49 -3.21 -23.23 10.61
CA GLU A 49 -2.93 -21.96 11.28
C GLU A 49 -3.33 -20.77 10.41
N VAL A 50 -3.92 -19.75 11.03
CA VAL A 50 -4.39 -18.52 10.37
C VAL A 50 -3.95 -17.28 11.14
N ALA A 51 -3.81 -16.16 10.42
CA ALA A 51 -3.54 -14.86 11.01
C ALA A 51 -4.86 -14.19 11.36
N TRP A 52 -5.09 -13.95 12.65
CA TRP A 52 -6.27 -13.25 13.15
C TRP A 52 -5.93 -11.78 13.34
N ASN A 53 -6.44 -10.92 12.46
CA ASN A 53 -6.25 -9.48 12.51
C ASN A 53 -7.39 -8.88 13.34
N GLN A 54 -7.05 -8.24 14.46
CA GLN A 54 -8.00 -7.55 15.34
C GLN A 54 -7.73 -6.05 15.35
N VAL A 55 -8.80 -5.28 15.20
CA VAL A 55 -8.80 -3.81 15.16
C VAL A 55 -9.84 -3.30 16.15
N LYS A 56 -9.46 -2.35 17.02
CA LYS A 56 -10.37 -1.80 18.04
C LYS A 56 -11.07 -0.56 17.49
N LEU A 57 -12.40 -0.57 17.44
CA LEU A 57 -13.18 0.56 16.91
C LEU A 57 -12.98 1.86 17.68
N TYR A 58 -12.61 1.78 18.97
CA TYR A 58 -12.36 2.96 19.80
C TYR A 58 -11.15 3.78 19.33
N ASP A 59 -10.18 3.14 18.69
CA ASP A 59 -8.97 3.79 18.17
C ASP A 59 -9.29 4.70 16.95
N PHE A 60 -10.46 4.54 16.32
CA PHE A 60 -10.90 5.24 15.10
C PHE A 60 -11.98 6.29 15.34
N LEU A 61 -12.37 6.53 16.60
CA LEU A 61 -13.37 7.56 16.94
C LEU A 61 -12.88 9.00 16.67
N GLN A 62 -11.61 9.18 16.31
CA GLN A 62 -11.01 10.44 15.89
C GLN A 62 -10.74 10.50 14.37
N SER A 63 -10.91 9.39 13.64
CA SER A 63 -10.50 9.26 12.24
C SER A 63 -11.47 8.40 11.39
N PRO A 64 -12.68 8.91 11.07
CA PRO A 64 -13.67 8.21 10.24
C PRO A 64 -13.11 7.68 8.91
N GLN A 65 -12.19 8.42 8.30
CA GLN A 65 -11.52 8.07 7.05
C GLN A 65 -10.61 6.84 7.20
N GLU A 66 -10.00 6.60 8.37
CA GLU A 66 -9.19 5.40 8.59
C GLU A 66 -10.05 4.15 8.79
N LEU A 67 -11.24 4.31 9.38
CA LEU A 67 -12.22 3.24 9.50
C LEU A 67 -12.79 2.86 8.12
N GLU A 68 -13.08 3.85 7.27
CA GLU A 68 -13.46 3.64 5.87
C GLU A 68 -12.37 2.88 5.12
N ARG A 69 -11.11 3.33 5.18
CA ARG A 69 -9.96 2.63 4.56
C ARG A 69 -9.85 1.18 4.98
N LEU A 70 -10.07 0.87 6.25
CA LEU A 70 -10.06 -0.50 6.77
C LEU A 70 -11.21 -1.35 6.20
N TYR A 71 -12.43 -0.82 6.14
CA TYR A 71 -13.55 -1.51 5.50
C TYR A 71 -13.29 -1.75 4.01
N CYS A 72 -12.69 -0.78 3.32
CA CYS A 72 -12.28 -0.92 1.92
C CYS A 72 -11.15 -1.97 1.76
N GLU A 73 -10.13 -2.00 2.65
CA GLU A 73 -9.07 -3.03 2.66
C GLU A 73 -9.68 -4.43 2.76
N ILE A 74 -10.56 -4.64 3.74
CA ILE A 74 -11.24 -5.92 4.00
C ILE A 74 -12.14 -6.31 2.83
N HIS A 75 -12.88 -5.36 2.24
CA HIS A 75 -13.74 -5.62 1.08
C HIS A 75 -12.90 -6.02 -0.15
N LEU A 76 -11.86 -5.27 -0.47
CA LEU A 76 -10.98 -5.54 -1.60
C LEU A 76 -10.27 -6.89 -1.45
N LEU A 77 -9.63 -7.14 -0.29
CA LEU A 77 -8.91 -8.40 -0.03
C LEU A 77 -9.83 -9.64 -0.07
N LYS A 78 -11.13 -9.47 0.21
CA LYS A 78 -12.17 -10.52 0.12
C LYS A 78 -12.58 -10.87 -1.32
N THR A 79 -12.43 -9.97 -2.29
CA THR A 79 -12.75 -10.28 -3.71
C THR A 79 -11.57 -10.97 -4.43
N LEU A 80 -10.34 -10.66 -4.03
CA LEU A 80 -9.11 -11.09 -4.70
C LEU A 80 -8.77 -12.58 -4.45
N LYS A 81 -8.43 -13.30 -5.53
CA LYS A 81 -8.20 -14.75 -5.52
C LYS A 81 -7.06 -15.14 -6.48
N HIS A 82 -5.82 -15.00 -6.03
CA HIS A 82 -4.64 -15.35 -6.81
C HIS A 82 -3.51 -15.94 -5.93
N LYS A 83 -2.68 -16.84 -6.49
CA LYS A 83 -1.66 -17.59 -5.73
C LYS A 83 -0.59 -16.71 -5.07
N SER A 84 -0.32 -15.53 -5.62
CA SER A 84 0.69 -14.58 -5.11
C SER A 84 0.06 -13.33 -4.48
N ILE A 85 -1.22 -13.39 -4.09
CA ILE A 85 -1.90 -12.41 -3.23
C ILE A 85 -2.27 -13.12 -1.92
N MET A 86 -2.19 -12.44 -0.78
CA MET A 86 -2.56 -12.99 0.53
C MET A 86 -4.02 -13.48 0.52
N LYS A 87 -4.26 -14.73 0.93
CA LYS A 87 -5.61 -15.28 0.98
C LYS A 87 -6.39 -14.73 2.18
N PHE A 88 -7.57 -14.20 1.91
CA PHE A 88 -8.61 -13.88 2.88
C PHE A 88 -9.49 -15.09 3.19
N TYR A 89 -9.97 -15.19 4.43
CA TYR A 89 -10.88 -16.24 4.88
C TYR A 89 -12.24 -15.69 5.35
N ALA A 90 -12.24 -14.80 6.35
CA ALA A 90 -13.46 -14.32 7.01
C ALA A 90 -13.28 -12.92 7.61
N SER A 91 -14.38 -12.23 7.89
CA SER A 91 -14.40 -10.97 8.66
C SER A 91 -15.76 -10.77 9.34
N TRP A 92 -15.75 -10.21 10.55
CA TRP A 92 -16.96 -9.80 11.27
C TRP A 92 -16.68 -8.59 12.17
N VAL A 93 -17.76 -7.98 12.65
CA VAL A 93 -17.72 -6.97 13.71
C VAL A 93 -18.14 -7.65 15.01
N ASP A 94 -17.30 -7.54 16.03
CA ASP A 94 -17.62 -7.86 17.41
C ASP A 94 -18.16 -6.60 18.09
N THR A 95 -19.47 -6.56 18.33
CA THR A 95 -20.16 -5.42 18.94
C THR A 95 -19.85 -5.26 20.43
N ASP A 96 -19.48 -6.34 21.10
CA ASP A 96 -19.46 -6.44 22.55
C ASP A 96 -18.09 -6.00 23.08
N ASN A 97 -17.02 -6.47 22.43
CA ASN A 97 -15.66 -5.97 22.64
C ASN A 97 -15.32 -4.74 21.77
N ARG A 98 -16.22 -4.34 20.86
CA ARG A 98 -16.07 -3.24 19.89
C ARG A 98 -14.84 -3.40 18.98
N ASN A 99 -14.70 -4.58 18.38
CA ASN A 99 -13.61 -4.90 17.45
C ASN A 99 -14.12 -5.16 16.03
N ILE A 100 -13.28 -4.89 15.03
CA ILE A 100 -13.36 -5.55 13.72
C ILE A 100 -12.32 -6.67 13.74
N ASN A 101 -12.75 -7.89 13.43
CA ASN A 101 -11.91 -9.07 13.34
C ASN A 101 -11.91 -9.58 11.89
N PHE A 102 -10.75 -9.94 11.35
CA PHE A 102 -10.65 -10.60 10.04
C PHE A 102 -9.48 -11.58 9.94
N VAL A 103 -9.71 -12.68 9.23
CA VAL A 103 -8.83 -13.85 9.19
C VAL A 103 -8.16 -13.95 7.82
N THR A 104 -6.83 -14.02 7.82
CA THR A 104 -5.98 -14.14 6.63
C THR A 104 -4.99 -15.30 6.75
N GLU A 105 -4.29 -15.60 5.66
CA GLU A 105 -3.22 -16.59 5.62
C GLU A 105 -2.03 -16.22 6.52
N MET A 106 -1.54 -17.19 7.31
CA MET A 106 -0.43 -17.00 8.24
C MET A 106 0.93 -17.29 7.59
N PHE A 107 1.91 -16.41 7.84
CA PHE A 107 3.26 -16.51 7.29
C PHE A 107 4.31 -16.64 8.40
N THR A 108 4.57 -17.87 8.83
CA THR A 108 5.56 -18.21 9.89
C THR A 108 7.01 -17.82 9.57
N SER A 109 7.32 -17.50 8.31
CA SER A 109 8.65 -17.03 7.89
C SER A 109 8.77 -15.50 7.79
N GLY A 110 7.70 -14.76 8.10
CA GLY A 110 7.68 -13.30 8.18
C GLY A 110 7.58 -12.59 6.83
N THR A 111 8.00 -11.33 6.81
CA THR A 111 8.09 -10.51 5.60
C THR A 111 9.32 -10.88 4.77
N LEU A 112 9.30 -10.56 3.47
CA LEU A 112 10.41 -10.81 2.57
C LEU A 112 11.67 -10.04 3.02
N ARG A 113 11.51 -8.83 3.58
CA ARG A 113 12.59 -8.06 4.21
C ARG A 113 13.22 -8.81 5.39
N GLN A 114 12.40 -9.22 6.36
CA GLN A 114 12.84 -9.99 7.53
C GLN A 114 13.57 -11.28 7.10
N TYR A 115 13.02 -11.98 6.10
CA TYR A 115 13.59 -13.21 5.57
C TYR A 115 14.93 -12.99 4.87
N ARG A 116 15.10 -11.93 4.06
CA ARG A 116 16.39 -11.59 3.42
C ARG A 116 17.46 -11.21 4.45
N LEU A 117 17.11 -10.43 5.46
CA LEU A 117 18.03 -10.04 6.54
C LEU A 117 18.51 -11.27 7.35
N LYS A 118 17.61 -12.22 7.62
CA LYS A 118 17.89 -13.50 8.28
C LYS A 118 18.72 -14.45 7.40
N HIS A 119 18.30 -14.64 6.16
CA HIS A 119 18.88 -15.61 5.21
C HIS A 119 19.73 -14.91 4.15
N LYS A 120 20.89 -14.36 4.54
CA LYS A 120 21.75 -13.59 3.63
C LYS A 120 22.32 -14.42 2.46
N ARG A 121 22.50 -15.74 2.61
CA ARG A 121 22.99 -16.63 1.53
C ARG A 121 21.84 -17.28 0.77
N VAL A 122 21.19 -16.52 -0.09
CA VAL A 122 20.17 -17.01 -1.05
C VAL A 122 20.75 -16.98 -2.46
N ASN A 123 20.47 -18.02 -3.25
CA ASN A 123 20.88 -18.10 -4.66
C ASN A 123 19.96 -17.25 -5.55
N ILE A 124 20.51 -16.61 -6.60
CA ILE A 124 19.78 -15.74 -7.53
C ILE A 124 18.54 -16.40 -8.16
N ARG A 125 18.55 -17.72 -8.40
CA ARG A 125 17.41 -18.51 -8.89
C ARG A 125 16.17 -18.40 -7.99
N ALA A 126 16.36 -18.29 -6.68
CA ALA A 126 15.25 -18.08 -5.73
C ALA A 126 14.71 -16.64 -5.80
N VAL A 127 15.58 -15.64 -5.97
CA VAL A 127 15.17 -14.25 -6.18
C VAL A 127 14.41 -14.10 -7.51
N LYS A 128 14.94 -14.65 -8.61
CA LYS A 128 14.22 -14.76 -9.91
C LYS A 128 12.84 -15.43 -9.73
N ASN A 129 12.74 -16.47 -8.89
CA ASN A 129 11.47 -17.13 -8.59
C ASN A 129 10.50 -16.28 -7.74
N TRP A 130 10.98 -15.45 -6.82
CA TRP A 130 10.16 -14.50 -6.07
C TRP A 130 9.70 -13.34 -6.97
N CYS A 131 10.58 -12.78 -7.80
CA CYS A 131 10.25 -11.78 -8.81
C CYS A 131 9.09 -12.23 -9.72
N ARG A 132 9.17 -13.44 -10.28
CA ARG A 132 8.09 -14.04 -11.08
C ARG A 132 6.77 -14.20 -10.32
N GLN A 133 6.79 -14.42 -9.01
CA GLN A 133 5.57 -14.53 -8.21
C GLN A 133 4.96 -13.15 -7.93
N ILE A 134 5.77 -12.19 -7.50
CA ILE A 134 5.34 -10.81 -7.24
C ILE A 134 4.76 -10.20 -8.53
N LEU A 135 5.43 -10.33 -9.67
CA LEU A 135 4.94 -9.83 -10.96
C LEU A 135 3.66 -10.51 -11.43
N ARG A 136 3.45 -11.81 -11.14
CA ARG A 136 2.15 -12.46 -11.39
C ARG A 136 1.04 -11.90 -10.48
N GLY A 137 1.39 -11.56 -9.23
CA GLY A 137 0.50 -10.86 -8.30
C GLY A 137 0.11 -9.47 -8.81
N LEU A 138 1.09 -8.65 -9.18
CA LEU A 138 0.86 -7.32 -9.76
C LEU A 138 0.08 -7.39 -11.06
N ASN A 139 0.47 -8.25 -12.01
CA ASN A 139 -0.28 -8.43 -13.26
C ASN A 139 -1.75 -8.78 -12.98
N TYR A 140 -2.03 -9.68 -12.02
CA TYR A 140 -3.40 -10.00 -11.64
C TYR A 140 -4.16 -8.75 -11.18
N LEU A 141 -3.63 -8.00 -10.21
CA LEU A 141 -4.22 -6.73 -9.71
C LEU A 141 -4.45 -5.71 -10.84
N HIS A 142 -3.44 -5.54 -11.70
CA HIS A 142 -3.42 -4.58 -12.81
C HIS A 142 -4.37 -4.94 -13.96
N THR A 143 -4.86 -6.19 -14.01
CA THR A 143 -5.83 -6.67 -15.01
C THR A 143 -7.28 -6.75 -14.50
N HIS A 144 -7.57 -6.24 -13.29
CA HIS A 144 -8.94 -6.00 -12.87
C HIS A 144 -9.60 -4.85 -13.66
N ASP A 145 -10.93 -4.82 -13.64
CA ASP A 145 -11.74 -3.72 -14.16
C ASP A 145 -12.64 -3.18 -13.02
N PRO A 146 -12.38 -1.97 -12.49
CA PRO A 146 -11.22 -1.11 -12.77
C PRO A 146 -9.91 -1.70 -12.20
N PRO A 147 -8.73 -1.31 -12.75
CA PRO A 147 -7.43 -1.80 -12.28
C PRO A 147 -7.14 -1.50 -10.81
N VAL A 148 -6.58 -2.47 -10.08
CA VAL A 148 -6.18 -2.32 -8.68
C VAL A 148 -4.69 -1.97 -8.62
N ILE A 149 -4.35 -0.82 -8.03
CA ILE A 149 -2.97 -0.33 -7.87
C ILE A 149 -2.57 -0.46 -6.39
N HIS A 150 -1.45 -1.12 -6.08
CA HIS A 150 -1.04 -1.43 -4.71
C HIS A 150 -0.62 -0.20 -3.90
N ARG A 151 0.08 0.76 -4.51
CA ARG A 151 0.53 2.06 -3.96
C ARG A 151 1.55 2.02 -2.82
N ASP A 152 1.56 0.98 -1.97
CA ASP A 152 2.58 0.75 -0.92
C ASP A 152 3.28 -0.61 -1.07
N LEU A 153 3.74 -0.95 -2.28
CA LEU A 153 4.47 -2.21 -2.49
C LEU A 153 5.91 -2.10 -1.96
N LYS A 154 6.25 -2.88 -0.94
CA LYS A 154 7.59 -2.92 -0.32
C LYS A 154 7.90 -4.31 0.25
N CYS A 155 9.16 -4.61 0.54
CA CYS A 155 9.56 -5.92 1.07
C CYS A 155 8.95 -6.27 2.44
N ASP A 156 8.40 -5.30 3.16
CA ASP A 156 7.62 -5.54 4.39
C ASP A 156 6.15 -5.92 4.13
N ASN A 157 5.58 -5.53 2.98
CA ASN A 157 4.20 -5.86 2.60
C ASN A 157 4.13 -7.12 1.70
N ILE A 158 5.28 -7.74 1.41
CA ILE A 158 5.39 -9.02 0.71
C ILE A 158 5.77 -10.08 1.74
N PHE A 159 4.95 -11.11 1.88
CA PHE A 159 5.11 -12.18 2.86
C PHE A 159 5.65 -13.45 2.21
N ILE A 160 6.38 -14.27 2.96
CA ILE A 160 7.02 -15.49 2.45
C ILE A 160 6.65 -16.74 3.27
N ASN A 161 6.42 -17.85 2.57
CA ASN A 161 6.43 -19.19 3.14
C ASN A 161 7.80 -19.83 2.83
N GLY A 162 8.70 -19.81 3.81
CA GLY A 162 10.09 -20.25 3.67
C GLY A 162 10.27 -21.75 3.41
N ASN A 163 9.26 -22.57 3.67
CA ASN A 163 9.29 -24.02 3.41
C ASN A 163 9.00 -24.35 1.94
N GLN A 164 8.18 -23.52 1.27
CA GLN A 164 7.79 -23.72 -0.14
C GLN A 164 8.52 -22.76 -1.09
N GLY A 165 9.14 -21.70 -0.59
CA GLY A 165 9.70 -20.61 -1.42
C GLY A 165 8.64 -19.76 -2.11
N GLU A 166 7.40 -19.81 -1.60
CA GLU A 166 6.26 -19.05 -2.11
C GLU A 166 6.20 -17.67 -1.48
N VAL A 167 5.89 -16.64 -2.28
CA VAL A 167 5.72 -15.25 -1.81
C VAL A 167 4.36 -14.69 -2.25
N LYS A 168 3.73 -13.92 -1.35
CA LYS A 168 2.43 -13.31 -1.59
C LYS A 168 2.42 -11.85 -1.16
N ILE A 169 1.79 -11.02 -1.97
CA ILE A 169 1.58 -9.59 -1.71
C ILE A 169 0.40 -9.43 -0.73
N GLY A 170 0.54 -8.57 0.27
CA GLY A 170 -0.49 -8.22 1.24
C GLY A 170 -0.46 -6.74 1.62
N ASP A 171 -1.32 -6.34 2.57
CA ASP A 171 -1.55 -4.96 2.99
C ASP A 171 -1.98 -4.00 1.85
N LEU A 172 -3.23 -4.18 1.41
CA LEU A 172 -3.84 -3.42 0.31
C LEU A 172 -4.54 -2.14 0.77
N GLY A 173 -4.24 -1.63 1.97
CA GLY A 173 -4.94 -0.48 2.56
C GLY A 173 -4.98 0.75 1.66
N LEU A 174 -3.84 1.11 1.03
CA LEU A 174 -3.78 2.25 0.11
C LEU A 174 -4.41 1.99 -1.26
N ALA A 175 -4.50 0.73 -1.69
CA ALA A 175 -5.15 0.35 -2.94
C ALA A 175 -6.66 0.61 -2.88
N ALA A 176 -7.27 0.24 -1.75
CA ALA A 176 -8.72 0.34 -1.56
C ALA A 176 -9.21 1.80 -1.38
N CYS A 177 -8.34 2.71 -0.91
CA CYS A 177 -8.61 4.15 -0.85
C CYS A 177 -9.06 4.74 -2.20
N LEU A 178 -8.45 4.29 -3.31
CA LEU A 178 -8.66 4.87 -4.63
C LEU A 178 -10.08 4.64 -5.16
N GLN A 179 -10.68 3.49 -4.82
CA GLN A 179 -12.03 3.14 -5.30
C GLN A 179 -13.14 3.97 -4.67
N HIS A 180 -12.86 4.71 -3.58
CA HIS A 180 -13.86 5.44 -2.80
C HIS A 180 -13.53 6.92 -2.59
N SER A 181 -12.29 7.37 -2.82
CA SER A 181 -11.87 8.75 -2.53
C SER A 181 -10.87 9.32 -3.53
N HIS A 182 -11.18 10.50 -4.09
CA HIS A 182 -10.21 11.30 -4.86
C HIS A 182 -9.06 11.81 -3.98
N ALA A 183 -9.30 12.03 -2.68
CA ALA A 183 -8.35 12.63 -1.73
C ALA A 183 -7.06 11.82 -1.47
N ALA A 184 -6.92 10.62 -2.04
CA ALA A 184 -5.74 9.74 -1.91
C ALA A 184 -4.58 10.12 -2.85
N HIS A 185 -4.28 11.43 -2.93
CA HIS A 185 -3.36 12.06 -3.89
C HIS A 185 -1.92 11.51 -3.82
N CYS A 186 -1.20 11.81 -2.73
CA CYS A 186 0.18 11.36 -2.51
C CYS A 186 0.24 10.54 -1.20
N VAL A 187 0.41 9.22 -1.31
CA VAL A 187 0.45 8.26 -0.19
C VAL A 187 1.38 7.08 -0.54
N GLY A 188 2.07 6.53 0.46
CA GLY A 188 3.00 5.40 0.29
C GLY A 188 4.26 5.54 1.15
N THR A 189 5.23 4.65 0.94
CA THR A 189 6.56 4.68 1.58
C THR A 189 7.57 5.36 0.63
N PRO A 190 8.10 6.57 0.95
CA PRO A 190 8.85 7.42 0.00
C PRO A 190 10.01 6.75 -0.74
N GLU A 191 10.67 5.79 -0.09
CA GLU A 191 11.80 5.01 -0.64
C GLU A 191 11.39 4.10 -1.81
N PHE A 192 10.11 3.77 -1.93
CA PHE A 192 9.51 2.92 -2.97
C PHE A 192 8.59 3.71 -3.93
N MET A 193 8.34 5.00 -3.68
CA MET A 193 7.39 5.80 -4.47
C MET A 193 8.01 6.30 -5.78
N ALA A 194 7.27 6.11 -6.88
CA ALA A 194 7.66 6.56 -8.20
C ALA A 194 7.56 8.10 -8.34
N PRO A 195 8.37 8.76 -9.19
CA PRO A 195 8.38 10.22 -9.32
C PRO A 195 7.04 10.82 -9.73
N GLU A 196 6.22 10.10 -10.50
CA GLU A 196 4.88 10.54 -10.90
C GLU A 196 3.84 10.50 -9.77
N VAL A 197 4.03 9.73 -8.68
CA VAL A 197 3.09 9.70 -7.54
C VAL A 197 2.98 11.08 -6.90
N TYR A 198 4.09 11.83 -6.85
CA TYR A 198 4.14 13.19 -6.32
C TYR A 198 3.48 14.25 -7.22
N LYS A 199 3.10 13.89 -8.45
CA LYS A 199 2.33 14.73 -9.38
C LYS A 199 0.84 14.37 -9.40
N GLU A 200 0.44 13.37 -8.63
CA GLU A 200 -0.95 12.95 -8.41
C GLU A 200 -1.63 12.32 -9.66
N GLU A 201 -1.12 12.57 -10.87
CA GLU A 201 -1.41 11.85 -12.12
C GLU A 201 -0.54 10.57 -12.26
N TYR A 202 -1.07 9.40 -11.91
CA TYR A 202 -0.35 8.13 -12.06
C TYR A 202 -1.25 6.92 -12.32
N ASN A 203 -0.64 5.86 -12.86
CA ASN A 203 -1.29 4.60 -13.21
C ASN A 203 -0.60 3.41 -12.52
N GLN A 204 -0.97 2.19 -12.88
CA GLN A 204 -0.47 0.95 -12.28
C GLN A 204 1.05 0.73 -12.40
N LEU A 205 1.76 1.48 -13.26
CA LEU A 205 3.22 1.36 -13.39
C LEU A 205 3.98 1.85 -12.15
N VAL A 206 3.34 2.58 -11.22
CA VAL A 206 3.98 2.95 -9.94
C VAL A 206 4.39 1.73 -9.13
N ASP A 207 3.57 0.68 -9.10
CA ASP A 207 3.87 -0.56 -8.40
C ASP A 207 5.09 -1.28 -9.02
N ILE A 208 5.38 -1.05 -10.31
CA ILE A 208 6.56 -1.60 -10.99
C ILE A 208 7.84 -0.90 -10.54
N TYR A 209 7.79 0.42 -10.30
CA TYR A 209 8.91 1.16 -9.73
C TYR A 209 9.19 0.67 -8.30
N SER A 210 8.12 0.55 -7.50
CA SER A 210 8.18 0.01 -6.14
C SER A 210 8.69 -1.45 -6.12
N PHE A 211 8.30 -2.27 -7.10
CA PHE A 211 8.85 -3.61 -7.31
C PHE A 211 10.35 -3.57 -7.64
N GLY A 212 10.80 -2.65 -8.52
CA GLY A 212 12.23 -2.43 -8.79
C GLY A 212 13.03 -2.11 -7.52
N MET A 213 12.47 -1.29 -6.63
CA MET A 213 13.06 -1.01 -5.32
C MET A 213 13.06 -2.24 -4.38
N CYS A 214 12.03 -3.09 -4.43
CA CYS A 214 12.03 -4.37 -3.72
C CYS A 214 13.13 -5.31 -4.22
N VAL A 215 13.33 -5.40 -5.54
CA VAL A 215 14.40 -6.22 -6.13
C VAL A 215 15.77 -5.67 -5.74
N LEU A 216 15.94 -4.34 -5.73
CA LEU A 216 17.17 -3.68 -5.26
C LEU A 216 17.48 -4.06 -3.81
N GLU A 217 16.55 -3.86 -2.87
CA GLU A 217 16.73 -4.23 -1.45
C GLU A 217 17.04 -5.74 -1.29
N MET A 218 16.34 -6.60 -2.03
CA MET A 218 16.56 -8.05 -2.00
C MET A 218 17.99 -8.46 -2.40
N VAL A 219 18.69 -7.71 -3.26
CA VAL A 219 20.04 -8.08 -3.74
C VAL A 219 21.17 -7.32 -3.05
N THR A 220 20.92 -6.11 -2.51
CA THR A 220 21.92 -5.30 -1.79
C THR A 220 21.92 -5.51 -0.28
N PHE A 221 20.77 -5.90 0.31
CA PHE A 221 20.45 -5.79 1.75
C PHE A 221 20.41 -4.36 2.30
N ASP A 222 20.56 -3.34 1.45
CA ASP A 222 20.42 -1.93 1.83
C ASP A 222 18.98 -1.48 1.53
N TYR A 223 18.40 -0.73 2.45
CA TYR A 223 17.12 -0.07 2.23
C TYR A 223 17.28 1.00 1.12
N PRO A 224 16.33 1.14 0.18
CA PRO A 224 16.45 2.13 -0.89
C PRO A 224 16.61 3.54 -0.32
N TYR A 225 17.49 4.34 -0.94
CA TYR A 225 17.83 5.70 -0.52
C TYR A 225 18.37 5.85 0.92
N SER A 226 18.95 4.80 1.53
CA SER A 226 19.61 4.85 2.85
C SER A 226 20.73 5.92 3.00
N GLU A 227 21.19 6.53 1.91
CA GLU A 227 22.08 7.70 1.89
C GLU A 227 21.37 9.06 2.10
N CYS A 228 20.06 9.05 2.35
CA CYS A 228 19.24 10.22 2.71
C CYS A 228 18.94 10.21 4.20
N SER A 229 18.92 11.39 4.85
CA SER A 229 18.55 11.50 6.27
C SER A 229 17.08 11.85 6.53
N HIS A 230 16.30 12.21 5.51
CA HIS A 230 14.86 12.49 5.63
C HIS A 230 14.11 12.34 4.29
N PRO A 231 12.77 12.14 4.29
CA PRO A 231 11.99 11.91 3.06
C PRO A 231 12.10 12.98 1.98
N ALA A 232 12.26 14.26 2.32
CA ALA A 232 12.37 15.32 1.31
C ALA A 232 13.69 15.22 0.48
N GLN A 233 14.79 14.75 1.08
CA GLN A 233 16.01 14.39 0.35
C GLN A 233 15.82 13.21 -0.62
N ILE A 234 14.86 12.32 -0.33
CA ILE A 234 14.49 11.18 -1.16
C ILE A 234 13.67 11.70 -2.34
N TYR A 235 12.59 12.45 -2.06
CA TYR A 235 11.79 13.19 -3.05
C TYR A 235 12.70 13.94 -4.04
N LYS A 236 13.62 14.76 -3.52
CA LYS A 236 14.52 15.64 -4.30
C LYS A 236 15.48 14.85 -5.19
N ARG A 237 15.89 13.65 -4.77
CA ARG A 237 16.64 12.70 -5.62
C ARG A 237 15.73 12.06 -6.67
N VAL A 238 14.57 11.52 -6.27
CA VAL A 238 13.60 10.84 -7.14
C VAL A 238 13.12 11.76 -8.28
N ILE A 239 12.67 12.98 -7.99
CA ILE A 239 12.22 13.95 -8.99
C ILE A 239 13.37 14.45 -9.90
N SER A 240 14.60 14.54 -9.39
CA SER A 240 15.77 14.83 -10.23
C SER A 240 16.36 13.61 -10.95
N GLY A 241 15.64 12.48 -10.98
CA GLY A 241 16.03 11.26 -11.69
C GLY A 241 17.22 10.50 -11.08
N LYS A 242 17.65 10.87 -9.88
CA LYS A 242 18.78 10.25 -9.18
C LYS A 242 18.33 8.97 -8.49
N LYS A 243 18.74 7.83 -9.04
CA LYS A 243 18.50 6.48 -8.47
C LYS A 243 19.27 6.30 -7.14
N PRO A 244 18.90 5.33 -6.29
CA PRO A 244 19.59 5.10 -5.00
C PRO A 244 21.05 4.71 -5.17
N ALA A 245 21.92 5.14 -4.25
CA ALA A 245 23.33 4.73 -4.21
C ALA A 245 23.52 3.20 -4.01
N GLY A 246 22.50 2.49 -3.54
CA GLY A 246 22.47 1.03 -3.52
C GLY A 246 22.59 0.38 -4.90
N LEU A 247 22.13 1.05 -5.97
CA LEU A 247 22.14 0.51 -7.33
C LEU A 247 23.55 0.34 -7.91
N ASP A 248 24.54 1.08 -7.42
CA ASP A 248 25.94 0.92 -7.81
C ASP A 248 26.67 -0.16 -7.00
N LYS A 249 26.00 -0.75 -5.99
CA LYS A 249 26.47 -1.94 -5.26
C LYS A 249 26.02 -3.25 -5.94
N VAL A 250 25.10 -3.18 -6.90
CA VAL A 250 24.63 -4.34 -7.70
C VAL A 250 25.73 -4.75 -8.67
N LYS A 251 26.38 -5.89 -8.40
CA LYS A 251 27.55 -6.39 -9.15
C LYS A 251 27.22 -7.16 -10.42
N ASP A 252 25.99 -7.67 -10.50
CA ASP A 252 25.51 -8.49 -11.61
C ASP A 252 24.84 -7.57 -12.65
N PRO A 253 25.35 -7.49 -13.89
CA PRO A 253 24.77 -6.61 -14.91
C PRO A 253 23.35 -6.98 -15.32
N GLU A 254 22.97 -8.27 -15.30
CA GLU A 254 21.62 -8.71 -15.66
C GLU A 254 20.60 -8.27 -14.59
N VAL A 255 20.99 -8.40 -13.31
CA VAL A 255 20.20 -7.88 -12.18
C VAL A 255 20.07 -6.36 -12.24
N LYS A 256 21.17 -5.65 -12.56
CA LYS A 256 21.15 -4.17 -12.63
C LYS A 256 20.26 -3.68 -13.76
N ASP A 257 20.41 -4.21 -14.97
CA ASP A 257 19.57 -3.89 -16.13
C ASP A 257 18.08 -4.14 -15.85
N PHE A 258 17.75 -5.29 -15.24
CA PHE A 258 16.37 -5.61 -14.84
C PHE A 258 15.79 -4.61 -13.83
N ILE A 259 16.57 -4.19 -12.82
CA ILE A 259 16.15 -3.11 -11.89
C ILE A 259 16.01 -1.79 -12.65
N GLU A 260 16.92 -1.45 -13.58
CA GLU A 260 16.87 -0.19 -14.31
C GLU A 260 15.69 -0.07 -15.29
N LYS A 261 15.20 -1.19 -15.85
CA LYS A 261 13.91 -1.27 -16.58
C LYS A 261 12.72 -0.98 -15.66
N CYS A 262 12.74 -1.47 -14.42
CA CYS A 262 11.69 -1.19 -13.42
C CYS A 262 11.74 0.27 -12.93
N LEU A 263 12.94 0.86 -12.82
CA LEU A 263 13.15 2.25 -12.36
C LEU A 263 13.18 3.27 -13.51
N ALA A 264 12.65 2.93 -14.68
CA ALA A 264 12.55 3.83 -15.83
C ALA A 264 11.45 4.90 -15.67
N THR A 265 11.47 5.92 -16.53
CA THR A 265 10.36 6.87 -16.69
C THR A 265 9.09 6.15 -17.17
N VAL A 266 7.90 6.65 -16.82
CA VAL A 266 6.60 6.02 -17.13
C VAL A 266 6.47 5.59 -18.60
N SER A 267 6.97 6.41 -19.54
CA SER A 267 6.97 6.14 -20.99
C SER A 267 7.87 5.00 -21.47
N LEU A 268 8.76 4.49 -20.62
CA LEU A 268 9.74 3.43 -20.92
C LEU A 268 9.70 2.28 -19.89
N ARG A 269 8.88 2.39 -18.84
CA ARG A 269 8.79 1.40 -17.77
C ARG A 269 7.87 0.27 -18.21
N LEU A 270 8.44 -0.92 -18.34
CA LEU A 270 7.73 -2.14 -18.72
C LEU A 270 6.60 -2.47 -17.71
N SER A 271 5.50 -3.02 -18.19
CA SER A 271 4.41 -3.52 -17.34
C SER A 271 4.79 -4.82 -16.62
N ALA A 272 3.98 -5.23 -15.63
CA ALA A 272 4.12 -6.53 -14.99
C ALA A 272 4.05 -7.70 -15.99
N ARG A 273 3.29 -7.55 -17.09
CA ARG A 273 3.19 -8.56 -18.14
C ARG A 273 4.49 -8.70 -18.91
N GLU A 274 5.10 -7.58 -19.30
CA GLU A 274 6.32 -7.56 -20.11
C GLU A 274 7.55 -8.00 -19.29
N LEU A 275 7.65 -7.57 -18.03
CA LEU A 275 8.74 -8.00 -17.14
C LEU A 275 8.72 -9.51 -16.86
N LEU A 276 7.57 -10.19 -16.97
CA LEU A 276 7.48 -11.65 -16.86
C LEU A 276 8.11 -12.39 -18.04
N ASP A 277 8.26 -11.73 -19.19
CA ASP A 277 8.89 -12.26 -20.41
C ASP A 277 10.35 -11.74 -20.58
N ASP A 278 10.89 -11.01 -19.60
CA ASP A 278 12.27 -10.54 -19.62
C ASP A 278 13.27 -11.70 -19.41
N HIS A 279 14.38 -11.67 -20.15
CA HIS A 279 15.45 -12.67 -20.10
C HIS A 279 15.95 -12.94 -18.67
N PHE A 280 16.01 -11.92 -17.82
CA PHE A 280 16.41 -12.08 -16.41
C PHE A 280 15.55 -13.09 -15.65
N LEU A 281 14.27 -13.26 -16.00
CA LEU A 281 13.36 -14.17 -15.30
C LEU A 281 13.23 -15.56 -15.92
N TYR A 282 13.91 -15.81 -17.04
CA TYR A 282 13.98 -17.13 -17.65
C TYR A 282 14.61 -18.16 -16.69
N THR A 283 14.20 -19.41 -16.82
CA THR A 283 14.64 -20.51 -15.94
C THR A 283 15.85 -21.23 -16.52
N ASP A 284 16.91 -21.32 -15.73
CA ASP A 284 18.08 -22.18 -16.00
C ASP A 284 17.72 -23.66 -15.89
N GLU A 285 17.06 -24.20 -16.92
CA GLU A 285 16.74 -25.64 -17.03
C GLU A 285 17.99 -26.48 -17.39
N SER A 286 19.02 -25.83 -17.93
CA SER A 286 20.26 -26.42 -18.45
C SER A 286 21.25 -26.98 -17.41
N GLU A 287 21.18 -26.56 -16.14
CA GLU A 287 22.07 -27.09 -15.07
C GLU A 287 21.56 -28.40 -14.44
N SER A 288 20.34 -28.85 -14.77
CA SER A 288 19.71 -30.02 -14.12
C SER A 288 20.28 -31.36 -14.62
N ASP A 289 20.43 -31.52 -15.93
CA ASP A 289 20.70 -32.83 -16.55
C ASP A 289 22.18 -33.20 -16.62
N THR A 290 23.09 -32.22 -16.60
CA THR A 290 24.53 -32.46 -16.77
C THR A 290 25.19 -33.18 -15.60
N ARG A 291 24.58 -33.17 -14.40
CA ARG A 291 25.10 -33.88 -13.21
C ARG A 291 24.74 -35.37 -13.13
N SER A 292 23.91 -35.88 -14.05
CA SER A 292 23.45 -37.28 -14.01
C SER A 292 24.28 -38.25 -14.84
N LEU A 293 25.32 -37.78 -15.56
CA LEU A 293 26.05 -38.57 -16.57
C LEU A 293 27.54 -38.86 -16.26
N GLU A 294 28.19 -38.14 -15.34
CA GLU A 294 29.65 -38.25 -15.11
C GLU A 294 30.08 -39.35 -14.10
N ILE A 295 29.19 -40.27 -13.70
CA ILE A 295 29.46 -41.26 -12.63
C ILE A 295 29.80 -42.69 -13.15
N TYR A 296 29.72 -42.94 -14.46
CA TYR A 296 29.81 -44.31 -15.02
C TYR A 296 31.05 -44.64 -15.89
N GLU A 297 32.15 -43.87 -15.83
CA GLU A 297 33.40 -44.19 -16.56
C GLU A 297 34.64 -44.44 -15.66
N ALA A 298 34.56 -45.39 -14.72
CA ALA A 298 35.75 -45.95 -14.04
C ALA A 298 35.50 -47.36 -13.46
N GLY A 299 35.51 -48.42 -14.28
CA GLY A 299 35.17 -49.78 -13.79
C GLY A 299 35.41 -50.94 -14.76
N THR A 300 36.66 -51.19 -15.16
CA THR A 300 37.01 -52.22 -16.15
C THR A 300 36.94 -53.66 -15.59
N LEU A 301 36.18 -54.57 -16.22
CA LEU A 301 36.64 -55.86 -16.80
C LEU A 301 35.53 -56.93 -17.03
N TYR A 302 35.84 -57.89 -17.93
CA TYR A 302 35.20 -59.20 -18.17
C TYR A 302 33.76 -59.30 -18.75
N ARG A 303 33.70 -59.17 -20.08
CA ARG A 303 33.41 -60.28 -21.03
C ARG A 303 32.20 -61.20 -20.74
N HIS A 304 31.22 -61.22 -21.64
CA HIS A 304 31.01 -62.29 -22.64
C HIS A 304 29.99 -61.86 -23.71
N SER A 305 30.23 -62.23 -24.98
CA SER A 305 29.34 -61.94 -26.11
C SER A 305 28.35 -63.08 -26.37
N TYR A 306 27.14 -62.75 -26.84
CA TYR A 306 26.37 -63.56 -27.80
C TYR A 306 25.57 -62.66 -28.75
N HIS A 307 24.90 -63.23 -29.76
CA HIS A 307 24.81 -62.64 -31.10
C HIS A 307 23.39 -62.22 -31.57
N ILE A 308 23.36 -61.13 -32.32
CA ILE A 308 22.33 -60.59 -33.25
C ILE A 308 21.76 -61.70 -34.17
N PRO A 309 20.43 -61.78 -34.47
CA PRO A 309 19.86 -61.00 -35.59
C PRO A 309 18.39 -60.48 -35.51
N GLU A 310 18.10 -59.66 -36.53
CA GLU A 310 16.95 -58.79 -36.81
C GLU A 310 15.66 -59.51 -37.30
N HIS A 311 14.53 -58.77 -37.35
CA HIS A 311 13.62 -58.59 -38.52
C HIS A 311 12.43 -57.69 -38.11
N TYR A 312 11.62 -57.05 -38.98
CA TYR A 312 11.84 -56.23 -40.22
C TYR A 312 10.48 -55.62 -40.63
N PHE A 313 10.46 -54.58 -41.48
CA PHE A 313 9.27 -53.82 -42.00
C PHE A 313 8.49 -53.00 -40.94
N ASN A 314 8.10 -51.72 -41.11
CA ASN A 314 7.79 -50.83 -42.26
C ASN A 314 6.34 -50.92 -42.78
N ASP A 315 5.60 -49.80 -42.73
CA ASP A 315 4.90 -49.23 -43.89
C ASP A 315 4.41 -47.79 -43.65
N GLN A 316 4.08 -47.10 -44.75
CA GLN A 316 3.67 -45.68 -44.81
C GLN A 316 2.29 -45.56 -45.48
N THR A 317 1.50 -44.55 -45.08
CA THR A 317 0.51 -43.73 -45.86
C THR A 317 -0.45 -43.09 -44.84
N ASN A 318 -0.72 -41.77 -44.73
CA ASN A 318 -0.71 -40.59 -45.63
C ASN A 318 -2.01 -40.35 -46.42
N ILE A 319 -2.32 -39.07 -46.69
CA ILE A 319 -3.35 -38.49 -47.58
C ILE A 319 -4.75 -38.18 -46.99
N ASN A 320 -4.95 -36.89 -46.65
CA ASN A 320 -6.01 -35.93 -47.06
C ASN A 320 -7.53 -36.23 -46.88
N SER A 321 -8.47 -35.27 -46.88
CA SER A 321 -8.54 -33.80 -46.57
C SER A 321 -10.01 -33.31 -46.70
N LEU A 322 -10.27 -32.00 -46.46
CA LEU A 322 -11.34 -31.13 -47.01
C LEU A 322 -12.71 -31.00 -46.28
N ASP A 323 -12.97 -29.74 -45.90
CA ASP A 323 -14.16 -28.91 -46.15
C ASP A 323 -15.38 -28.77 -45.19
N HIS A 324 -15.80 -27.49 -45.12
CA HIS A 324 -16.96 -26.86 -44.48
C HIS A 324 -18.07 -26.57 -45.55
N PRO A 325 -19.09 -25.72 -45.30
CA PRO A 325 -20.20 -25.81 -44.32
C PRO A 325 -21.57 -25.67 -45.05
N HIS A 326 -22.69 -25.54 -44.31
CA HIS A 326 -23.97 -24.84 -44.63
C HIS A 326 -25.13 -25.40 -43.74
N ASN A 327 -26.33 -24.81 -43.59
CA ASN A 327 -26.77 -23.40 -43.44
C ASN A 327 -28.30 -23.39 -43.08
N SER A 328 -28.78 -22.33 -42.40
CA SER A 328 -30.15 -21.76 -42.47
C SER A 328 -31.38 -22.50 -41.88
N ASN A 329 -32.14 -21.75 -41.06
CA ASN A 329 -33.61 -21.77 -40.79
C ASN A 329 -34.25 -23.04 -40.16
N GLY A 330 -35.37 -22.96 -39.43
CA GLY A 330 -36.18 -21.82 -38.97
C GLY A 330 -37.61 -22.25 -38.52
N TYR A 331 -38.49 -21.27 -38.27
CA TYR A 331 -39.95 -21.37 -37.96
C TYR A 331 -40.42 -21.62 -36.50
N TYR A 332 -41.07 -20.58 -35.93
CA TYR A 332 -42.47 -20.54 -35.42
C TYR A 332 -43.07 -21.77 -34.67
N SER A 333 -43.75 -21.66 -33.53
CA SER A 333 -44.29 -20.52 -32.73
C SER A 333 -44.25 -20.89 -31.21
N HIS A 334 -45.02 -20.36 -30.23
CA HIS A 334 -46.18 -19.46 -30.14
C HIS A 334 -46.22 -18.72 -28.77
N ASP A 335 -47.26 -17.91 -28.58
CA ASP A 335 -47.44 -16.87 -27.55
C ASP A 335 -47.97 -17.36 -26.19
N ASN A 336 -47.86 -16.50 -25.16
CA ASN A 336 -49.05 -16.12 -24.41
C ASN A 336 -48.93 -14.74 -23.72
N GLU A 337 -50.05 -14.03 -23.72
CA GLU A 337 -50.38 -12.76 -23.05
C GLU A 337 -50.44 -12.90 -21.51
N SER A 338 -50.57 -11.86 -20.67
CA SER A 338 -50.25 -10.41 -20.69
C SER A 338 -50.52 -9.85 -19.27
N VAL A 339 -50.32 -8.53 -19.06
CA VAL A 339 -51.13 -7.58 -18.22
C VAL A 339 -50.24 -6.46 -17.69
N GLU A 340 -50.65 -5.22 -17.93
CA GLU A 340 -50.00 -3.99 -17.43
C GLU A 340 -50.66 -3.48 -16.13
N SER A 341 -49.98 -2.58 -15.43
CA SER A 341 -50.57 -1.66 -14.46
C SER A 341 -49.79 -0.34 -14.45
N HIS A 342 -50.49 0.79 -14.48
CA HIS A 342 -49.91 2.14 -14.56
C HIS A 342 -50.41 3.03 -13.41
N GLY A 343 -49.61 4.05 -13.07
CA GLY A 343 -49.99 5.16 -12.21
C GLY A 343 -49.28 5.20 -10.85
N VAL A 344 -49.07 6.36 -10.21
CA VAL A 344 -49.42 7.75 -10.59
C VAL A 344 -48.33 8.70 -10.04
N GLN A 345 -48.04 9.81 -10.74
CA GLN A 345 -47.16 10.88 -10.24
C GLN A 345 -47.87 11.76 -9.21
N LEU A 346 -47.14 12.20 -8.17
CA LEU A 346 -47.46 13.42 -7.45
C LEU A 346 -46.17 14.23 -7.25
N GLN A 347 -46.21 15.50 -7.63
CA GLN A 347 -45.29 16.53 -7.16
C GLN A 347 -45.74 17.00 -5.78
N ASN A 348 -44.82 17.61 -5.02
CA ASN A 348 -45.10 18.76 -4.18
C ASN A 348 -43.80 19.56 -4.10
N ASP A 349 -43.91 20.85 -4.37
CA ASP A 349 -42.85 21.84 -4.15
C ASP A 349 -43.00 22.37 -2.71
N ASP A 350 -41.90 22.76 -2.08
CA ASP A 350 -41.88 23.67 -0.92
C ASP A 350 -40.53 24.41 -0.92
N GLU A 351 -40.58 25.73 -0.80
CA GLU A 351 -39.42 26.64 -0.90
C GLU A 351 -39.04 27.17 0.49
N GLU A 352 -37.77 27.08 0.89
CA GLU A 352 -37.22 27.87 2.01
C GLU A 352 -35.93 28.58 1.56
N GLU A 353 -36.04 29.86 1.18
CA GLU A 353 -34.90 30.75 1.03
C GLU A 353 -34.32 31.07 2.42
N VAL A 354 -33.10 30.60 2.70
CA VAL A 354 -32.30 31.08 3.83
C VAL A 354 -31.27 32.08 3.27
N VAL A 355 -31.48 33.36 3.56
CA VAL A 355 -30.54 34.43 3.24
C VAL A 355 -29.49 34.50 4.34
N GLU A 356 -28.31 33.93 4.08
CA GLU A 356 -27.10 34.16 4.89
C GLU A 356 -26.24 35.25 4.22
N ASP A 357 -25.59 36.10 5.03
CA ASP A 357 -24.98 37.35 4.58
C ASP A 357 -23.77 37.16 3.62
N GLU A 358 -23.61 38.08 2.66
CA GLU A 358 -22.43 38.17 1.77
C GLU A 358 -21.18 38.66 2.53
N ASP A 359 -20.63 37.82 3.41
CA ASP A 359 -19.34 38.10 4.04
C ASP A 359 -18.21 37.97 2.99
N GLN A 360 -17.36 38.99 2.86
CA GLN A 360 -16.44 39.13 1.73
C GLN A 360 -15.22 38.22 1.86
N SER A 361 -15.42 36.93 1.53
CA SER A 361 -14.40 35.90 1.53
C SER A 361 -13.19 36.27 0.64
N SER A 362 -12.03 36.47 1.28
CA SER A 362 -10.75 36.56 0.58
C SER A 362 -10.43 35.21 -0.08
N GLY A 363 -10.25 35.22 -1.41
CA GLY A 363 -10.27 34.02 -2.24
C GLY A 363 -9.44 32.86 -1.69
N HIS A 364 -10.12 31.75 -1.41
CA HIS A 364 -9.68 30.63 -0.57
C HIS A 364 -8.48 29.85 -1.17
N VAL A 365 -7.33 29.95 -0.52
CA VAL A 365 -6.18 29.06 -0.74
C VAL A 365 -6.46 27.72 -0.05
N ASP A 366 -6.46 26.62 -0.79
CA ASP A 366 -6.57 25.28 -0.22
C ASP A 366 -5.24 24.90 0.46
N ILE A 367 -5.32 24.50 1.72
CA ILE A 367 -4.15 24.11 2.52
C ILE A 367 -4.52 22.85 3.30
N SER A 368 -3.67 21.83 3.19
CA SER A 368 -3.76 20.58 3.96
C SER A 368 -2.40 20.23 4.56
N ILE A 369 -2.39 19.48 5.66
CA ILE A 369 -1.16 19.01 6.31
C ILE A 369 -1.25 17.50 6.57
N LYS A 370 -0.10 16.82 6.55
CA LYS A 370 0.07 15.41 6.95
C LYS A 370 1.40 15.22 7.66
N GLY A 371 1.50 14.24 8.54
CA GLY A 371 2.71 13.95 9.32
C GLY A 371 3.01 12.47 9.49
N LYS A 372 4.26 12.19 9.88
CA LYS A 372 4.71 10.85 10.29
C LYS A 372 5.73 10.97 11.42
N ARG A 373 5.64 10.08 12.41
CA ARG A 373 6.66 9.94 13.46
C ARG A 373 7.90 9.21 12.94
N ARG A 374 9.08 9.70 13.33
CA ARG A 374 10.38 9.11 12.91
C ARG A 374 10.64 7.77 13.60
N GLU A 375 11.42 6.89 12.97
CA GLU A 375 11.72 5.53 13.47
C GLU A 375 12.55 5.54 14.77
N ASN A 376 13.42 6.54 14.92
CA ASN A 376 14.19 6.87 16.11
C ASN A 376 13.34 7.52 17.23
N GLY A 377 12.08 7.86 16.98
CA GLY A 377 11.13 8.37 17.98
C GLY A 377 11.34 9.82 18.44
N ASP A 378 12.46 10.44 18.05
CA ASP A 378 12.97 11.77 18.47
C ASP A 378 12.29 12.98 17.81
N GLY A 379 11.25 12.75 17.02
CA GLY A 379 10.52 13.84 16.38
C GLY A 379 9.54 13.36 15.33
N LEU A 380 9.00 14.33 14.62
CA LEU A 380 8.07 14.15 13.51
C LEU A 380 8.72 14.64 12.20
N PHE A 381 8.05 14.33 11.10
CA PHE A 381 8.28 14.90 9.79
C PHE A 381 6.91 15.25 9.19
N LEU A 382 6.73 16.50 8.79
CA LEU A 382 5.46 17.07 8.34
C LEU A 382 5.54 17.49 6.86
N GLN A 383 4.40 17.46 6.19
CA GLN A 383 4.17 17.93 4.82
C GLN A 383 2.97 18.87 4.84
N LEU A 384 3.20 20.15 4.55
CA LEU A 384 2.13 21.11 4.20
C LEU A 384 1.96 21.09 2.67
N ARG A 385 0.71 20.95 2.20
CA ARG A 385 0.34 21.01 0.78
C ARG A 385 -0.60 22.20 0.59
N ILE A 386 -0.13 23.19 -0.17
CA ILE A 386 -0.87 24.40 -0.54
C ILE A 386 -1.26 24.27 -2.02
N ILE A 387 -2.47 24.67 -2.40
CA ILE A 387 -2.83 24.95 -3.80
C ILE A 387 -3.15 26.44 -3.94
N ASP A 388 -2.51 27.13 -4.89
CA ASP A 388 -2.89 28.49 -5.25
C ASP A 388 -4.12 28.54 -6.19
N LYS A 389 -4.51 29.74 -6.62
CA LYS A 389 -5.74 29.98 -7.40
C LYS A 389 -5.57 29.59 -8.86
N GLU A 390 -4.32 29.49 -9.29
CA GLU A 390 -3.85 29.14 -10.62
C GLU A 390 -3.66 27.62 -10.78
N GLY A 391 -3.79 26.85 -9.69
CA GLY A 391 -3.68 25.39 -9.67
C GLY A 391 -2.27 24.87 -9.44
N CYS A 392 -1.33 25.71 -9.01
CA CYS A 392 0.01 25.28 -8.62
C CYS A 392 -0.01 24.71 -7.20
N VAL A 393 0.49 23.49 -7.04
CA VAL A 393 0.62 22.83 -5.74
C VAL A 393 2.04 23.05 -5.21
N ARG A 394 2.15 23.68 -4.02
CA ARG A 394 3.39 23.78 -3.24
C ARG A 394 3.36 22.71 -2.14
N ASN A 395 4.20 21.69 -2.25
CA ASN A 395 4.44 20.69 -1.20
C ASN A 395 5.68 21.08 -0.40
N ILE A 396 5.49 21.50 0.85
CA ILE A 396 6.54 21.95 1.76
C ILE A 396 6.76 20.89 2.83
N TYR A 397 7.95 20.29 2.84
CA TYR A 397 8.34 19.24 3.78
C TYR A 397 9.29 19.78 4.85
N PHE A 398 9.06 19.43 6.12
CA PHE A 398 9.89 19.93 7.22
C PHE A 398 9.96 18.98 8.43
N PRO A 399 11.09 18.99 9.17
CA PRO A 399 11.19 18.35 10.47
C PRO A 399 10.45 19.18 11.55
N PHE A 400 9.79 18.49 12.48
CA PHE A 400 9.27 19.08 13.71
C PHE A 400 9.81 18.31 14.91
N ASP A 401 10.41 19.02 15.86
CA ASP A 401 11.00 18.49 17.08
C ASP A 401 10.00 18.64 18.26
N ILE A 402 9.59 17.52 18.86
CA ILE A 402 8.52 17.48 19.87
C ILE A 402 8.97 18.12 21.20
N GLU A 403 10.27 18.27 21.46
CA GLU A 403 10.80 18.87 22.69
C GLU A 403 11.19 20.35 22.52
N THR A 404 11.53 20.80 21.30
CA THR A 404 12.05 22.17 21.06
C THR A 404 11.20 23.06 20.15
N ASP A 405 10.39 22.52 19.24
CA ASP A 405 9.59 23.34 18.32
C ASP A 405 8.18 23.62 18.88
N THR A 406 7.59 24.75 18.46
CA THR A 406 6.17 25.05 18.66
C THR A 406 5.49 25.25 17.32
N ALA A 407 4.20 24.91 17.19
CA ALA A 407 3.48 25.11 15.94
C ALA A 407 3.53 26.56 15.44
N ILE A 408 3.45 27.53 16.36
CA ILE A 408 3.49 28.96 16.06
C ILE A 408 4.91 29.48 15.70
N SER A 409 5.98 28.90 16.23
CA SER A 409 7.34 29.26 15.81
C SER A 409 7.65 28.71 14.42
N VAL A 410 7.31 27.44 14.17
CA VAL A 410 7.51 26.82 12.86
C VAL A 410 6.67 27.49 11.79
N ALA A 411 5.39 27.82 12.06
CA ALA A 411 4.55 28.54 11.11
C ALA A 411 5.09 29.94 10.75
N LYS A 412 5.75 30.64 11.69
CA LYS A 412 6.43 31.92 11.40
C LYS A 412 7.66 31.72 10.51
N GLU A 413 8.53 30.77 10.85
CA GLU A 413 9.69 30.44 10.02
C GLU A 413 9.27 30.01 8.60
N MET A 414 8.14 29.31 8.44
CA MET A 414 7.56 28.99 7.12
C MET A 414 7.18 30.24 6.33
N VAL A 415 6.49 31.20 6.96
CA VAL A 415 6.07 32.43 6.27
C VAL A 415 7.25 33.35 5.96
N GLU A 416 8.23 33.44 6.87
CA GLU A 416 9.48 34.20 6.67
C GLU A 416 10.37 33.62 5.55
N GLU A 417 10.40 32.30 5.33
CA GLU A 417 11.28 31.66 4.33
C GLU A 417 10.62 31.39 2.96
N LEU A 418 9.28 31.32 2.88
CA LEU A 418 8.57 30.77 1.72
C LEU A 418 7.65 31.79 1.00
N GLU A 419 7.87 33.09 1.20
CA GLU A 419 7.10 34.18 0.57
C GLU A 419 5.58 33.98 0.68
N MET A 420 5.11 33.67 1.89
CA MET A 420 3.68 33.49 2.20
C MET A 420 3.09 34.75 2.86
N ASP A 421 1.78 34.77 3.09
CA ASP A 421 1.10 35.90 3.76
C ASP A 421 1.11 35.73 5.29
N ASP A 422 1.39 36.82 6.02
CA ASP A 422 1.39 36.86 7.50
C ASP A 422 0.05 36.41 8.13
N SER A 423 -1.08 36.54 7.40
CA SER A 423 -2.39 36.11 7.89
C SER A 423 -2.55 34.58 7.96
N ASP A 424 -1.79 33.82 7.17
CA ASP A 424 -1.83 32.34 7.20
C ASP A 424 -1.08 31.75 8.41
N VAL A 425 -0.22 32.51 9.11
CA VAL A 425 0.59 32.02 10.26
C VAL A 425 -0.25 31.27 11.29
N THR A 426 -1.39 31.85 11.69
CA THR A 426 -2.29 31.25 12.70
C THR A 426 -3.04 30.03 12.15
N LYS A 427 -3.41 30.03 10.87
CA LYS A 427 -4.06 28.90 10.18
C LYS A 427 -3.10 27.71 10.12
N ILE A 428 -1.87 27.93 9.66
CA ILE A 428 -0.81 26.92 9.58
C ILE A 428 -0.44 26.38 10.97
N ALA A 429 -0.30 27.25 11.97
CA ALA A 429 0.00 26.82 13.34
C ALA A 429 -1.10 25.89 13.90
N ASN A 430 -2.38 26.26 13.77
CA ASN A 430 -3.50 25.42 14.21
C ASN A 430 -3.54 24.06 13.48
N MET A 431 -3.18 24.02 12.20
CA MET A 431 -3.07 22.78 11.42
C MET A 431 -1.90 21.90 11.89
N ILE A 432 -0.73 22.49 12.14
CA ILE A 432 0.42 21.79 12.72
C ILE A 432 0.05 21.20 14.08
N ASP A 433 -0.54 21.98 14.99
CA ASP A 433 -0.96 21.49 16.31
C ASP A 433 -1.98 20.33 16.22
N GLY A 434 -2.92 20.39 15.28
CA GLY A 434 -3.90 19.32 15.03
C GLY A 434 -3.28 18.01 14.55
N GLU A 435 -2.34 18.08 13.60
CA GLU A 435 -1.64 16.90 13.07
C GLU A 435 -0.63 16.32 14.08
N ILE A 436 0.00 17.15 14.90
CA ILE A 436 0.85 16.66 16.00
C ILE A 436 0.00 15.95 17.06
N ALA A 437 -1.19 16.46 17.38
CA ALA A 437 -2.07 15.85 18.36
C ALA A 437 -2.57 14.44 17.96
N SER A 438 -2.71 14.15 16.66
CA SER A 438 -3.06 12.80 16.18
C SER A 438 -1.87 11.82 16.28
N LEU A 439 -0.63 12.32 16.13
CA LEU A 439 0.61 11.51 16.14
C LEU A 439 1.26 11.37 17.53
N VAL A 440 0.95 12.28 18.46
CA VAL A 440 1.57 12.39 19.79
C VAL A 440 0.48 12.53 20.87
N PRO A 441 -0.02 11.41 21.43
CA PRO A 441 -0.87 11.49 22.60
C PRO A 441 -0.13 12.19 23.74
N ASN A 442 -0.80 13.16 24.37
CA ASN A 442 -0.29 14.18 25.30
C ASN A 442 0.37 15.44 24.69
N TRP A 443 0.24 15.73 23.38
CA TRP A 443 0.54 17.06 22.87
C TRP A 443 -0.38 18.14 23.49
N SER A 444 0.16 19.32 23.79
CA SER A 444 -0.58 20.42 24.43
C SER A 444 -0.62 21.65 23.51
N VAL A 445 -1.77 21.89 22.90
CA VAL A 445 -2.03 23.04 22.01
C VAL A 445 -1.95 24.35 22.79
N PHE A 446 -0.98 25.23 22.45
CA PHE A 446 -0.78 26.54 23.08
C PHE A 446 -1.55 27.65 22.34
N CYS A 447 -2.88 27.59 22.40
CA CYS A 447 -3.76 28.56 21.73
C CYS A 447 -3.75 29.93 22.45
N SER A 448 -3.09 30.92 21.83
CA SER A 448 -3.03 32.31 22.34
C SER A 448 -4.19 33.15 21.81
N CYS A 449 -5.38 33.03 22.41
CA CYS A 449 -6.57 33.78 22.01
C CYS A 449 -7.01 34.84 23.05
N GLU A 450 -6.47 36.06 22.97
CA GLU A 450 -7.08 37.22 23.62
C GLU A 450 -8.26 37.75 22.79
N SER A 451 -9.51 37.63 23.29
CA SER A 451 -10.56 38.68 23.19
C SER A 451 -11.92 38.23 23.73
N ASN A 452 -12.14 38.38 25.04
CA ASN A 452 -13.14 39.32 25.58
C ASN A 452 -13.23 39.24 27.12
N ARG A 453 -13.47 40.39 27.78
CA ARG A 453 -13.51 40.51 29.25
C ARG A 453 -14.93 40.52 29.79
N SER A 454 -15.18 39.78 30.88
CA SER A 454 -16.24 40.14 31.84
C SER A 454 -15.88 39.81 33.30
N SER A 455 -15.98 40.84 34.15
CA SER A 455 -16.09 40.81 35.63
C SER A 455 -15.00 40.15 36.52
N VAL A 456 -14.24 41.04 37.19
CA VAL A 456 -13.86 41.01 38.64
C VAL A 456 -12.97 39.86 39.16
N GLY A 457 -11.71 40.15 39.51
CA GLY A 457 -10.81 39.14 40.09
C GLY A 457 -9.44 39.54 40.67
N SER A 458 -9.23 40.79 41.13
CA SER A 458 -8.01 41.28 41.82
C SER A 458 -6.68 41.34 41.04
N ILE A 459 -5.99 42.48 41.16
CA ILE A 459 -4.63 42.70 40.62
C ILE A 459 -3.59 42.26 41.66
N MET A 460 -2.62 41.44 41.24
CA MET A 460 -1.23 41.47 41.70
C MET A 460 -0.31 41.17 40.50
N ASP A 461 0.92 41.70 40.54
CA ASP A 461 1.74 41.85 39.35
C ASP A 461 2.24 40.53 38.75
N PHE A 462 2.03 40.34 37.45
CA PHE A 462 2.88 39.50 36.61
C PHE A 462 3.83 40.40 35.81
N ASN A 463 5.10 40.39 36.20
CA ASN A 463 6.18 40.94 35.37
C ASN A 463 6.24 40.20 34.03
N GLU A 464 6.87 40.85 33.05
CA GLU A 464 7.38 40.19 31.84
C GLU A 464 8.18 38.95 32.23
N MET A 465 7.66 37.76 31.92
CA MET A 465 8.40 36.51 32.10
C MET A 465 9.17 36.23 30.80
N PRO A 466 10.52 36.25 30.81
CA PRO A 466 11.32 36.12 29.59
C PRO A 466 11.23 34.70 29.01
N CYS A 467 11.67 34.54 27.75
CA CYS A 467 11.83 33.23 27.12
C CYS A 467 12.66 32.30 28.04
N GLY A 468 12.01 31.24 28.53
CA GLY A 468 12.44 30.49 29.71
C GLY A 468 13.20 29.18 29.45
N ARG A 469 13.59 28.92 28.19
CA ARG A 469 14.57 27.89 27.80
C ARG A 469 15.38 28.41 26.62
N ASP A 470 16.71 28.40 26.75
CA ASP A 470 17.61 28.64 25.63
C ASP A 470 17.43 27.52 24.57
N GLY A 471 17.38 27.87 23.29
CA GLY A 471 17.37 26.88 22.20
C GLY A 471 16.40 27.10 21.03
N CYS A 472 15.56 28.15 21.05
CA CYS A 472 14.85 28.60 19.85
C CYS A 472 15.81 29.37 18.91
N GLU A 473 16.77 28.67 18.32
CA GLU A 473 17.48 29.16 17.14
C GLU A 473 16.54 29.06 15.93
N ASN A 474 16.35 30.14 15.15
CA ASN A 474 15.66 30.06 13.85
C ASN A 474 16.44 29.08 12.95
N LYS A 475 15.84 27.92 12.63
CA LYS A 475 16.54 26.82 11.94
C LYS A 475 16.50 27.05 10.41
N HIS A 476 17.09 28.17 9.96
CA HIS A 476 17.01 28.60 8.57
C HIS A 476 17.40 27.50 7.56
N GLY A 477 16.52 27.27 6.58
CA GLY A 477 16.66 26.19 5.60
C GLY A 477 16.15 24.83 6.09
N ARG A 478 15.28 24.77 7.11
CA ARG A 478 14.61 23.52 7.52
C ARG A 478 13.47 23.07 6.59
N PHE A 479 12.99 23.95 5.71
CA PHE A 479 11.89 23.69 4.79
C PHE A 479 12.42 23.29 3.41
N GLU A 480 11.94 22.16 2.88
CA GLU A 480 12.12 21.79 1.47
C GLU A 480 10.78 21.92 0.73
N GLU A 481 10.58 23.06 0.06
CA GLU A 481 9.47 23.30 -0.87
C GLU A 481 9.73 22.64 -2.23
N ILE A 482 8.68 22.02 -2.81
CA ILE A 482 8.61 21.69 -4.23
C ILE A 482 7.25 22.09 -4.81
N THR A 483 7.28 22.72 -5.98
CA THR A 483 6.11 23.33 -6.63
C THR A 483 5.86 22.73 -8.02
N PHE A 484 4.60 22.49 -8.38
CA PHE A 484 4.19 21.98 -9.69
C PHE A 484 2.79 22.47 -10.11
N GLU A 485 2.60 22.72 -11.40
CA GLU A 485 1.31 23.11 -12.00
C GLU A 485 0.39 21.89 -12.21
N ILE A 486 -0.87 21.95 -11.78
CA ILE A 486 -1.93 21.04 -12.24
C ILE A 486 -2.44 21.55 -13.59
N LYS A 487 -2.38 20.72 -14.64
CA LYS A 487 -2.96 21.06 -15.95
C LYS A 487 -4.46 20.77 -15.98
N VAL A 488 -5.25 21.73 -15.51
CA VAL A 488 -6.70 21.73 -15.72
C VAL A 488 -6.98 21.88 -17.22
N ASN A 489 -7.26 20.76 -17.88
CA ASN A 489 -7.73 20.76 -19.28
C ASN A 489 -9.17 21.28 -19.31
N HIS A 490 -9.33 22.60 -19.44
CA HIS A 490 -10.59 23.21 -19.86
C HIS A 490 -10.90 22.81 -21.30
N SER A 491 -11.61 21.69 -21.47
CA SER A 491 -12.30 21.33 -22.70
C SER A 491 -13.73 21.88 -22.65
N ASP A 492 -13.86 23.20 -22.74
CA ASP A 492 -15.15 23.87 -22.91
C ASP A 492 -15.67 23.61 -24.34
N GLU A 493 -16.51 22.58 -24.50
CA GLU A 493 -17.34 22.44 -25.71
C GLU A 493 -18.71 23.09 -25.48
N GLU A 494 -18.83 24.36 -25.89
CA GLU A 494 -20.13 25.03 -26.06
C GLU A 494 -20.93 24.30 -27.15
N VAL A 495 -21.84 23.40 -26.75
CA VAL A 495 -22.82 22.79 -27.67
C VAL A 495 -23.97 23.78 -27.88
N ASP A 496 -23.80 24.65 -28.87
CA ASP A 496 -24.84 25.58 -29.35
C ASP A 496 -26.05 24.80 -29.89
N PHE A 497 -27.21 24.94 -29.23
CA PHE A 497 -28.47 24.30 -29.63
C PHE A 497 -29.33 25.27 -30.44
N SER A 498 -29.48 24.97 -31.74
CA SER A 498 -30.39 25.65 -32.69
C SER A 498 -31.30 24.68 -33.43
#